data_AF-A0A7L4R809-F1
#
_entry.id   AF-A0A7L4R809-F1
#
_cell.length_a   1.000
_cell.length_b   1.000
_cell.length_c   1.000
_cell.angle_alpha   90.00
_cell.angle_beta   90.00
_cell.angle_gamma   90.00
#
_symmetry.space_group_name_H-M   'P 1'
#
loop_
_entity.id
_entity.type
_entity.pdbx_description
1 polymer ?
#
loop_
_entity_poly.entity_id
_entity_poly.type
_entity_poly.pdbx_seq_one_letter_code
_entity_poly.pdbx_strand_id
1 'polypeptide(L)'
;MKPLTHLASQILSAFKSRNQRRLRKLNDEVLRTAAMEFNNVTFNLAVFSYVMSKIVSKPRFIMPEFEPALRGIENAMGRLVDRMETADEAELLSIFKEMEKYIGRLEEKDPRFVVDLVTKGRLKMAATFYAQGMSLGVAAEMTGLDKQEIQDYAGETMMFDRLKDEKGIAERMKTARKLITG
;
A
#
# COMPACT_ATOMS: atom_id res chain seq x y z
N MET A 1 -3.67 7.96 15.74
CA MET A 1 -2.49 7.38 15.06
C MET A 1 -1.96 6.08 15.67
N LYS A 2 -2.09 5.80 16.98
CA LYS A 2 -1.74 4.49 17.59
C LYS A 2 -2.10 3.22 16.77
N PRO A 3 -3.27 3.11 16.10
CA PRO A 3 -3.56 1.93 15.27
C PRO A 3 -2.65 1.80 14.04
N LEU A 4 -2.20 2.91 13.43
CA LEU A 4 -1.38 2.88 12.22
C LEU A 4 0.07 2.49 12.52
N THR A 5 0.65 3.03 13.60
CA THR A 5 1.98 2.65 14.09
C THR A 5 2.03 1.16 14.39
N HIS A 6 0.96 0.63 15.01
CA HIS A 6 0.85 -0.79 15.28
C HIS A 6 0.81 -1.63 14.00
N LEU A 7 0.02 -1.24 12.99
CA LEU A 7 -0.02 -1.91 11.69
C LEU A 7 1.34 -1.87 10.99
N ALA A 8 2.02 -0.73 10.99
CA ALA A 8 3.35 -0.56 10.42
C ALA A 8 4.37 -1.49 11.09
N SER A 9 4.34 -1.58 12.42
CA SER A 9 5.21 -2.50 13.19
C SER A 9 4.95 -3.96 12.84
N GLN A 10 3.69 -4.36 12.69
CA GLN A 10 3.34 -5.71 12.26
C GLN A 10 3.78 -6.01 10.83
N ILE A 11 3.68 -5.04 9.91
CA ILE A 11 4.18 -5.17 8.54
C ILE A 11 5.69 -5.40 8.56
N LEU A 12 6.43 -4.61 9.34
CA LEU A 12 7.88 -4.77 9.50
C LEU A 12 8.23 -6.18 10.00
N SER A 13 7.57 -6.65 11.05
CA SER A 13 7.80 -8.00 11.60
C SER A 13 7.47 -9.10 10.58
N ALA A 14 6.35 -8.97 9.85
CA ALA A 14 5.96 -9.92 8.81
C ALA A 14 6.94 -9.90 7.62
N PHE A 15 7.48 -8.74 7.25
CA PHE A 15 8.48 -8.62 6.21
C PHE A 15 9.80 -9.27 6.63
N LYS A 16 10.31 -8.97 7.84
CA LYS A 16 11.53 -9.59 8.40
C LYS A 16 11.45 -11.13 8.44
N SER A 17 10.30 -11.67 8.82
CA SER A 17 10.04 -13.11 8.86
C SER A 17 9.67 -13.72 7.49
N ARG A 18 9.69 -12.93 6.41
CA ARG A 18 9.29 -13.35 5.05
C ARG A 18 7.90 -14.01 5.02
N ASN A 19 6.98 -13.55 5.87
CA ASN A 19 5.64 -14.10 5.99
C ASN A 19 4.67 -13.45 5.00
N GLN A 20 4.69 -13.93 3.75
CA GLN A 20 3.84 -13.43 2.67
C GLN A 20 2.35 -13.42 3.02
N ARG A 21 1.85 -14.50 3.64
CA ARG A 21 0.42 -14.64 3.96
C ARG A 21 0.00 -13.58 4.98
N ARG A 22 0.84 -13.30 5.98
CA ARG A 22 0.58 -12.25 6.96
C ARG A 22 0.63 -10.86 6.33
N LEU A 23 1.60 -10.58 5.46
CA LEU A 23 1.69 -9.31 4.73
C LEU A 23 0.44 -9.02 3.90
N ARG A 24 -0.15 -10.04 3.26
CA ARG A 24 -1.42 -9.87 2.52
C ARG A 24 -2.58 -9.50 3.45
N LYS A 25 -2.74 -10.20 4.56
CA LYS A 25 -3.78 -9.88 5.55
C LYS A 25 -3.62 -8.47 6.12
N LEU A 26 -2.38 -8.08 6.44
CA LEU A 26 -2.07 -6.74 6.94
C LEU A 26 -2.33 -5.67 5.87
N ASN A 27 -2.05 -5.96 4.60
CA ASN A 27 -2.39 -5.06 3.50
C ASN A 27 -3.91 -4.81 3.42
N ASP A 28 -4.73 -5.86 3.57
CA ASP A 28 -6.20 -5.70 3.60
C ASP A 28 -6.65 -4.84 4.80
N GLU A 29 -6.00 -4.97 5.95
CA GLU A 29 -6.25 -4.13 7.13
C GLU A 29 -5.88 -2.67 6.88
N VAL A 30 -4.69 -2.40 6.33
CA VAL A 30 -4.24 -1.04 6.00
C VAL A 30 -5.11 -0.42 4.90
N LEU A 31 -5.51 -1.20 3.90
CA LEU A 31 -6.43 -0.77 2.84
C LEU A 31 -7.74 -0.24 3.43
N ARG A 32 -8.34 -0.96 4.38
CA ARG A 32 -9.55 -0.48 5.06
C ARG A 32 -9.31 0.83 5.79
N THR A 33 -8.17 0.98 6.48
CA THR A 33 -7.82 2.24 7.15
C THR A 33 -7.62 3.38 6.16
N ALA A 34 -6.87 3.15 5.08
CA ALA A 34 -6.61 4.14 4.04
C ALA A 34 -7.88 4.59 3.32
N ALA A 35 -8.83 3.67 3.09
CA ALA A 35 -10.14 3.99 2.51
C ALA A 35 -11.03 4.84 3.44
N MET A 36 -10.71 4.92 4.74
CA MET A 36 -11.44 5.76 5.69
C MET A 36 -10.74 7.10 5.93
N GLU A 37 -9.41 7.11 6.01
CA GLU A 37 -8.64 8.30 6.38
C GLU A 37 -8.25 9.19 5.20
N PHE A 38 -8.19 8.65 3.97
CA PHE A 38 -7.87 9.39 2.74
C PHE A 38 -6.59 10.25 2.82
N ASN A 39 -5.57 9.82 3.57
CA ASN A 39 -4.30 10.54 3.70
C ASN A 39 -3.14 9.82 2.98
N ASN A 40 -2.11 10.56 2.60
CA ASN A 40 -1.00 10.00 1.83
C ASN A 40 -0.18 8.98 2.61
N VAL A 41 -0.07 9.11 3.93
CA VAL A 41 0.73 8.20 4.77
C VAL A 41 0.10 6.81 4.81
N THR A 42 -1.20 6.71 5.08
CA THR A 42 -1.95 5.44 5.07
C THR A 42 -1.99 4.83 3.68
N PHE A 43 -2.18 5.66 2.64
CA PHE A 43 -2.13 5.21 1.25
C PHE A 43 -0.77 4.58 0.92
N ASN A 44 0.33 5.28 1.20
CA ASN A 44 1.67 4.77 0.93
C ASN A 44 1.94 3.51 1.78
N LEU A 45 1.50 3.46 3.04
CA LEU A 45 1.63 2.25 3.83
C LEU A 45 0.89 1.05 3.18
N ALA A 46 -0.30 1.28 2.59
CA ALA A 46 -1.02 0.25 1.84
C ALA A 46 -0.21 -0.21 0.63
N VAL A 47 0.30 0.72 -0.18
CA VAL A 47 1.14 0.42 -1.36
C VAL A 47 2.37 -0.40 -0.95
N PHE A 48 3.15 0.07 0.02
CA PHE A 48 4.39 -0.59 0.41
C PHE A 48 4.13 -1.94 1.09
N SER A 49 3.05 -2.08 1.88
CA SER A 49 2.63 -3.38 2.41
C SER A 49 2.32 -4.39 1.29
N TYR A 50 1.60 -3.95 0.25
CA TYR A 50 1.32 -4.78 -0.92
C TYR A 50 2.61 -5.15 -1.68
N VAL A 51 3.46 -4.17 -1.96
CA VAL A 51 4.74 -4.36 -2.65
C VAL A 51 5.64 -5.33 -1.90
N MET A 52 5.81 -5.16 -0.59
CA MET A 52 6.55 -6.08 0.27
C MET A 52 5.98 -7.52 0.19
N SER A 53 4.66 -7.68 0.18
CA SER A 53 4.04 -8.99 -0.02
C SER A 53 4.40 -9.63 -1.37
N LYS A 54 4.56 -8.81 -2.42
CA LYS A 54 4.97 -9.26 -3.75
C LYS A 54 6.45 -9.59 -3.81
N ILE A 55 7.30 -8.82 -3.15
CA ILE A 55 8.73 -9.09 -3.01
C ILE A 55 8.91 -10.47 -2.37
N VAL A 56 8.31 -10.68 -1.20
CA VAL A 56 8.39 -11.94 -0.47
C VAL A 56 7.81 -13.13 -1.25
N SER A 57 6.78 -12.89 -2.07
CA SER A 57 6.17 -13.96 -2.88
C SER A 57 7.03 -14.48 -4.04
N LYS A 58 8.14 -13.79 -4.37
CA LYS A 58 8.98 -14.09 -5.53
C LYS A 58 10.32 -14.64 -5.03
N PRO A 59 10.57 -15.96 -5.12
CA PRO A 59 11.78 -16.58 -4.56
C PRO A 59 13.10 -15.91 -5.00
N ARG A 60 13.16 -15.42 -6.24
CA ARG A 60 14.33 -14.71 -6.79
C ARG A 60 14.75 -13.47 -5.99
N PHE A 61 13.81 -12.74 -5.38
CA PHE A 61 14.13 -11.56 -4.59
C PHE A 61 14.64 -11.90 -3.19
N ILE A 62 14.61 -13.17 -2.79
CA ILE A 62 15.12 -13.66 -1.51
C ILE A 62 16.54 -14.22 -1.64
N MET A 63 17.13 -14.16 -2.84
CA MET A 63 18.50 -14.62 -3.06
C MET A 63 19.52 -13.68 -2.39
N PRO A 64 20.70 -14.21 -1.97
CA PRO A 64 21.68 -13.43 -1.21
C PRO A 64 22.13 -12.12 -1.87
N GLU A 65 22.15 -12.04 -3.20
CA GLU A 65 22.54 -10.83 -3.93
C GLU A 65 21.58 -9.63 -3.75
N PHE A 66 20.36 -9.89 -3.23
CA PHE A 66 19.34 -8.89 -2.96
C PHE A 66 19.23 -8.54 -1.47
N GLU A 67 19.92 -9.27 -0.59
CA GLU A 67 19.91 -9.04 0.86
C GLU A 67 20.24 -7.60 1.26
N PRO A 68 21.20 -6.87 0.63
CA PRO A 68 21.44 -5.48 0.95
C PRO A 68 20.23 -4.56 0.70
N ALA A 69 19.48 -4.81 -0.38
CA ALA A 69 18.27 -4.05 -0.69
C ALA A 69 17.12 -4.42 0.26
N LEU A 70 16.95 -5.71 0.59
CA LEU A 70 15.96 -6.15 1.58
C LEU A 70 16.20 -5.51 2.95
N ARG A 71 17.46 -5.48 3.41
CA ARG A 71 17.84 -4.78 4.66
C ARG A 71 17.61 -3.28 4.58
N GLY A 72 17.84 -2.67 3.43
CA GLY A 72 17.52 -1.27 3.18
C GLY A 72 16.03 -0.98 3.41
N ILE A 73 15.15 -1.83 2.84
CA ILE A 73 13.70 -1.76 3.04
C ILE A 73 13.35 -1.95 4.53
N GLU A 74 13.92 -2.96 5.19
CA GLU A 74 13.67 -3.23 6.62
C GLU A 74 14.07 -2.06 7.52
N ASN A 75 15.23 -1.45 7.26
CA ASN A 75 15.74 -0.34 8.05
C ASN A 75 14.89 0.93 7.83
N ALA A 76 14.52 1.22 6.58
CA ALA A 76 13.64 2.34 6.29
C ALA A 76 12.25 2.16 6.90
N MET A 77 11.68 0.95 6.82
CA MET A 77 10.42 0.62 7.48
C MET A 77 10.53 0.68 9.02
N GLY A 78 11.67 0.28 9.60
CA GLY A 78 11.97 0.47 11.01
C GLY A 78 11.91 1.95 11.42
N ARG A 79 12.62 2.82 10.70
CA ARG A 79 12.56 4.26 10.93
C ARG A 79 11.15 4.82 10.76
N LEU A 80 10.39 4.34 9.77
CA LEU A 80 8.99 4.74 9.60
C LEU A 80 8.18 4.45 10.86
N VAL A 81 8.31 3.24 11.42
CA VAL A 81 7.63 2.85 12.67
C VAL A 81 8.01 3.77 13.83
N ASP A 82 9.30 4.05 14.00
CA ASP A 82 9.81 4.89 15.09
C ASP A 82 9.33 6.35 14.98
N ARG A 83 9.20 6.85 13.75
CA ARG A 83 8.83 8.24 13.45
C ARG A 83 7.32 8.48 13.33
N MET A 84 6.52 7.43 13.14
CA MET A 84 5.10 7.57 12.77
C MET A 84 4.26 8.40 13.74
N GLU A 85 4.63 8.48 15.02
CA GLU A 85 3.88 9.26 16.02
C GLU A 85 4.43 10.67 16.27
N THR A 86 5.64 10.97 15.80
CA THR A 86 6.37 12.20 16.17
C THR A 86 6.77 13.06 14.99
N ALA A 87 6.93 12.47 13.81
CA ALA A 87 7.29 13.16 12.59
C ALA A 87 6.09 13.78 11.89
N ASP A 88 6.33 14.83 11.11
CA ASP A 88 5.34 15.39 10.21
C ASP A 88 5.14 14.50 8.96
N GLU A 89 4.09 14.80 8.19
CA GLU A 89 3.77 14.05 6.98
C GLU A 89 4.91 14.08 5.95
N ALA A 90 5.62 15.20 5.80
CA ALA A 90 6.67 15.34 4.80
C ALA A 90 7.87 14.43 5.12
N GLU A 91 8.26 14.34 6.40
CA GLU A 91 9.28 13.42 6.87
C GLU A 91 8.87 11.96 6.62
N LEU A 92 7.63 11.57 6.95
CA LEU A 92 7.14 10.21 6.70
C LEU A 92 7.14 9.87 5.19
N LEU A 93 6.71 10.80 4.34
CA LEU A 93 6.75 10.65 2.88
C LEU A 93 8.17 10.53 2.34
N SER A 94 9.15 11.18 2.96
CA SER A 94 10.56 11.03 2.59
C SER A 94 11.08 9.62 2.85
N ILE A 95 10.63 8.96 3.92
CA ILE A 95 11.00 7.58 4.25
C ILE A 95 10.41 6.60 3.21
N PHE A 96 9.17 6.83 2.76
CA PHE A 96 8.59 6.05 1.65
C PHE A 96 9.41 6.19 0.36
N LYS A 97 9.85 7.41 0.00
CA LYS A 97 10.73 7.63 -1.16
C LYS A 97 12.07 6.89 -1.01
N GLU A 98 12.59 6.75 0.21
CA GLU A 98 13.79 5.96 0.43
C GLU A 98 13.55 4.46 0.22
N MET A 99 12.42 3.93 0.69
CA MET A 99 12.02 2.54 0.42
C MET A 99 11.88 2.28 -1.09
N GLU A 100 11.31 3.22 -1.85
CA GLU A 100 11.19 3.14 -3.31
C GLU A 100 12.55 2.96 -3.98
N LYS A 101 13.60 3.65 -3.51
CA LYS A 101 14.97 3.49 -4.02
C LYS A 101 15.52 2.08 -3.79
N TYR A 102 15.29 1.49 -2.62
CA TYR A 102 15.75 0.12 -2.36
C TYR A 102 14.99 -0.91 -3.19
N ILE A 103 13.68 -0.69 -3.42
CA ILE A 103 12.87 -1.54 -4.29
C ILE A 103 13.35 -1.43 -5.74
N GLY A 104 13.65 -0.22 -6.23
CA GLY A 104 14.20 -0.01 -7.57
C GLY A 104 15.48 -0.82 -7.81
N ARG A 105 16.38 -0.93 -6.82
CA ARG A 105 17.58 -1.78 -6.90
C ARG A 105 17.31 -3.27 -7.01
N LEU A 106 16.17 -3.74 -6.48
CA LEU A 106 15.73 -5.13 -6.70
C LEU A 106 15.34 -5.35 -8.16
N GLU A 107 14.78 -4.33 -8.81
CA GLU A 107 14.25 -4.40 -10.17
C GLU A 107 15.27 -4.08 -11.26
N GLU A 108 16.27 -3.22 -11.00
CA GLU A 108 17.36 -2.93 -11.94
C GLU A 108 18.10 -4.19 -12.40
N LYS A 109 18.16 -5.21 -11.53
CA LYS A 109 18.75 -6.51 -11.85
C LYS A 109 17.78 -7.49 -12.52
N ASP A 110 16.50 -7.11 -12.72
CA ASP A 110 15.45 -7.94 -13.31
C ASP A 110 14.79 -7.24 -14.52
N PRO A 111 15.27 -7.48 -15.75
CA PRO A 111 14.82 -6.77 -16.97
C PRO A 111 13.38 -7.07 -17.40
N ARG A 112 12.62 -7.87 -16.63
CA ARG A 112 11.24 -8.29 -16.95
C ARG A 112 10.16 -7.28 -16.51
N PHE A 113 10.52 -6.17 -15.87
CA PHE A 113 9.56 -5.16 -15.43
C PHE A 113 9.55 -3.96 -16.39
N VAL A 114 8.58 -3.95 -17.32
CA VAL A 114 8.26 -2.78 -18.16
C VAL A 114 7.66 -1.63 -17.31
N VAL A 115 7.06 -1.97 -16.17
CA VAL A 115 6.52 -1.03 -15.17
C VAL A 115 6.99 -1.48 -13.79
N ASP A 116 7.55 -0.54 -13.03
CA ASP A 116 8.14 -0.77 -11.70
C ASP A 116 7.10 -1.29 -10.68
N LEU A 117 7.57 -2.02 -9.67
CA LEU A 117 6.73 -2.72 -8.71
C LEU A 117 5.94 -1.76 -7.82
N VAL A 118 6.49 -0.58 -7.54
CA VAL A 118 5.84 0.45 -6.71
C VAL A 118 4.69 1.10 -7.48
N THR A 119 4.88 1.45 -8.75
CA THR A 119 3.87 1.95 -9.67
C THR A 119 2.75 0.92 -9.87
N LYS A 120 3.08 -0.36 -10.06
CA LYS A 120 2.07 -1.44 -10.04
C LYS A 120 1.33 -1.52 -8.72
N GLY A 121 2.02 -1.28 -7.60
CA GLY A 121 1.40 -1.18 -6.28
C GLY A 121 0.43 -0.01 -6.18
N ARG A 122 0.85 1.19 -6.60
CA ARG A 122 0.02 2.41 -6.64
C ARG A 122 -1.22 2.17 -7.49
N LEU A 123 -1.07 1.63 -8.71
CA LEU A 123 -2.19 1.36 -9.62
C LEU A 123 -3.17 0.36 -9.01
N LYS A 124 -2.66 -0.73 -8.42
CA LYS A 124 -3.49 -1.72 -7.75
C LYS A 124 -4.28 -1.11 -6.59
N MET A 125 -3.65 -0.29 -5.75
CA MET A 125 -4.33 0.35 -4.63
C MET A 125 -5.35 1.39 -5.11
N ALA A 126 -5.00 2.23 -6.09
CA ALA A 126 -5.88 3.22 -6.70
C ALA A 126 -7.16 2.58 -7.26
N ALA A 127 -6.99 1.53 -8.06
CA ALA A 127 -8.10 0.78 -8.64
C ALA A 127 -8.95 0.09 -7.57
N THR A 128 -8.34 -0.43 -6.50
CA THR A 128 -9.08 -1.00 -5.36
C THR A 128 -9.91 0.08 -4.66
N PHE A 129 -9.35 1.25 -4.38
CA PHE A 129 -10.13 2.34 -3.76
C PHE A 129 -11.25 2.86 -4.65
N TYR A 130 -10.97 3.04 -5.94
CA TYR A 130 -11.98 3.42 -6.92
C TYR A 130 -13.11 2.38 -6.98
N ALA A 131 -12.77 1.10 -6.98
CA ALA A 131 -13.75 0.02 -6.96
C ALA A 131 -14.51 -0.07 -5.63
N GLN A 132 -13.91 0.39 -4.53
CA GLN A 132 -14.57 0.65 -3.26
C GLN A 132 -15.35 1.99 -3.28
N GLY A 133 -15.53 2.69 -4.40
CA GLY A 133 -16.37 3.89 -4.45
C GLY A 133 -15.69 5.18 -4.00
N MET A 134 -14.36 5.22 -3.85
CA MET A 134 -13.62 6.47 -3.89
C MET A 134 -13.81 7.11 -5.28
N SER A 135 -13.89 8.45 -5.35
CA SER A 135 -13.98 9.10 -6.66
C SER A 135 -12.69 8.89 -7.45
N LEU A 136 -12.81 8.75 -8.77
CA LEU A 136 -11.67 8.56 -9.65
C LEU A 136 -10.69 9.76 -9.61
N GLY A 137 -11.21 10.97 -9.40
CA GLY A 137 -10.41 12.18 -9.23
C GLY A 137 -9.50 12.12 -8.01
N VAL A 138 -10.06 11.73 -6.86
CA VAL A 138 -9.30 11.59 -5.61
C VAL A 138 -8.27 10.46 -5.73
N ALA A 139 -8.65 9.32 -6.33
CA ALA A 139 -7.72 8.22 -6.55
C ALA A 139 -6.53 8.64 -7.44
N ALA A 140 -6.77 9.37 -8.53
CA ALA A 140 -5.72 9.88 -9.40
C ALA A 140 -4.81 10.90 -8.69
N GLU A 141 -5.40 11.86 -7.96
CA GLU A 141 -4.65 12.88 -7.22
C GLU A 141 -3.73 12.26 -6.15
N MET A 142 -4.26 11.32 -5.35
CA MET A 142 -3.48 10.66 -4.29
C MET A 142 -2.34 9.79 -4.84
N THR A 143 -2.50 9.23 -6.03
CA THR A 143 -1.56 8.26 -6.60
C THR A 143 -0.60 8.86 -7.61
N GLY A 144 -0.94 10.03 -8.17
CA GLY A 144 -0.24 10.64 -9.30
C GLY A 144 -0.41 9.87 -10.62
N LEU A 145 -1.35 8.93 -10.69
CA LEU A 145 -1.61 8.10 -11.88
C LEU A 145 -2.70 8.71 -12.76
N ASP A 146 -2.70 8.32 -14.04
CA ASP A 146 -3.73 8.74 -14.96
C ASP A 146 -5.08 8.06 -14.64
N LYS A 147 -6.17 8.80 -14.82
CA LYS A 147 -7.53 8.31 -14.55
C LYS A 147 -7.89 7.11 -15.44
N GLN A 148 -7.45 7.12 -16.70
CA GLN A 148 -7.69 6.05 -17.65
C GLN A 148 -6.98 4.78 -17.21
N GLU A 149 -5.72 4.86 -16.78
CA GLU A 149 -4.97 3.71 -16.27
C GLU A 149 -5.68 3.04 -15.09
N ILE A 150 -6.20 3.83 -14.15
CA ILE A 150 -6.95 3.32 -12.99
C ILE A 150 -8.24 2.62 -13.43
N GLN A 151 -8.99 3.21 -14.36
CA GLN A 151 -10.23 2.64 -14.87
C GLN A 151 -10.01 1.34 -15.64
N ASP A 152 -9.05 1.34 -16.56
CA ASP A 152 -8.70 0.18 -17.38
C ASP A 152 -8.30 -0.98 -16.49
N TYR A 153 -7.40 -0.74 -15.54
CA TYR A 153 -6.96 -1.78 -14.61
C TYR A 153 -8.12 -2.32 -13.74
N ALA A 154 -8.99 -1.44 -13.24
CA ALA A 154 -10.14 -1.85 -12.44
C ALA A 154 -11.15 -2.71 -13.24
N GLY A 155 -11.35 -2.35 -14.51
CA GLY A 155 -12.21 -3.08 -15.46
C GLY A 155 -11.63 -4.44 -15.86
N GLU A 156 -10.38 -4.47 -16.32
CA GLU A 156 -9.68 -5.70 -16.73
C GLU A 156 -9.62 -6.74 -15.61
N THR A 157 -9.48 -6.30 -14.36
CA THR A 157 -9.39 -7.20 -13.21
C THR A 157 -10.73 -7.49 -12.54
N MET A 158 -11.84 -6.96 -13.08
CA MET A 158 -13.20 -7.09 -12.55
C MET A 158 -13.26 -6.77 -11.05
N MET A 159 -12.58 -5.71 -10.59
CA MET A 159 -12.51 -5.39 -9.15
C MET A 159 -13.89 -5.15 -8.55
N PHE A 160 -14.78 -4.49 -9.29
CA PHE A 160 -16.14 -4.19 -8.85
C PHE A 160 -16.95 -5.45 -8.54
N ASP A 161 -16.73 -6.54 -9.28
CA ASP A 161 -17.42 -7.81 -9.03
C ASP A 161 -16.88 -8.54 -7.80
N ARG A 162 -15.57 -8.41 -7.54
CA ARG A 162 -14.90 -9.05 -6.40
C ARG A 162 -15.21 -8.37 -5.07
N LEU A 163 -15.61 -7.10 -5.10
CA LEU A 163 -15.91 -6.31 -3.91
C LEU A 163 -17.39 -6.38 -3.49
N LYS A 164 -18.23 -7.19 -4.15
CA LYS A 164 -19.65 -7.37 -3.78
C LYS A 164 -19.86 -7.86 -2.34
N ASP A 165 -18.83 -8.46 -1.73
CA ASP A 165 -18.82 -8.88 -0.33
C ASP A 165 -18.33 -7.80 0.66
N GLU A 166 -17.90 -6.61 0.19
CA GLU A 166 -17.49 -5.49 1.03
C GLU A 166 -18.60 -4.43 1.17
N LYS A 167 -18.67 -3.81 2.36
CA LYS A 167 -19.75 -2.91 2.80
C LYS A 167 -20.35 -2.05 1.69
N GLY A 168 -21.63 -2.26 1.39
CA GLY A 168 -22.36 -1.49 0.37
C GLY A 168 -22.48 0.00 0.70
N ILE A 169 -22.83 0.82 -0.30
CA ILE A 169 -23.02 2.27 -0.17
C ILE A 169 -23.97 2.61 1.00
N ALA A 170 -25.02 1.81 1.20
CA ALA A 170 -25.96 1.97 2.30
C ALA A 170 -25.30 1.84 3.69
N GLU A 171 -24.40 0.87 3.88
CA GLU A 171 -23.64 0.72 5.14
C GLU A 171 -22.68 1.89 5.35
N ARG A 172 -22.01 2.36 4.29
CA ARG A 172 -21.08 3.50 4.37
C ARG A 172 -21.81 4.78 4.74
N MET A 173 -22.97 5.03 4.12
CA MET A 173 -23.83 6.16 4.45
C MET A 173 -24.33 6.08 5.89
N LYS A 174 -24.62 4.88 6.41
CA LYS A 174 -25.01 4.68 7.81
C LYS A 174 -23.86 5.01 8.77
N THR A 175 -22.63 4.62 8.44
CA THR A 175 -21.43 4.97 9.22
C THR A 175 -21.14 6.47 9.18
N ALA A 176 -21.18 7.08 7.99
CA ALA A 176 -20.96 8.53 7.82
C ALA A 176 -22.01 9.35 8.58
N ARG A 177 -23.30 8.95 8.51
CA ARG A 177 -24.36 9.60 9.29
C ARG A 177 -24.10 9.50 10.79
N LYS A 178 -23.72 8.34 11.31
CA LYS A 178 -23.38 8.19 12.73
C LYS A 178 -22.23 9.09 13.20
N LEU A 179 -21.30 9.46 12.33
CA LEU A 179 -20.19 10.36 12.66
C LEU A 179 -20.57 11.84 12.60
N ILE A 180 -21.62 12.20 11.86
CA ILE A 180 -22.08 13.59 11.69
C ILE A 180 -23.24 13.91 12.65
N THR A 181 -24.08 12.92 12.98
CA THR A 181 -25.26 13.09 13.84
C THR A 181 -25.11 12.49 15.24
N GLY A 182 -23.93 11.96 15.57
CA GLY A 182 -23.55 11.53 16.93
C GLY A 182 -22.61 12.55 17.55
#